data_AF-A0A6L8M0W0-F1
#
_entry.id   AF-A0A6L8M0W0-F1
#
_cell.length_a   1.000
_cell.length_b   1.000
_cell.length_c   1.000
_cell.angle_alpha   90.00
_cell.angle_beta   90.00
_cell.angle_gamma   90.00
#
_symmetry.space_group_name_H-M   'P 1'
#
loop_
_entity.id
_entity.type
_entity.pdbx_description
1 polymer ?
#
loop_
_entity_poly.entity_id
_entity_poly.type
_entity_poly.pdbx_seq_one_letter_code
_entity_poly.pdbx_strand_id
1 'polypeptide(L)'
;MNSPLINQTLPSFDELIDLAENNPEGFAQFKHEMCKEMIMSASEEMQGRLWAQQSHIDRVVDNCKNPNHANVVLMRELVSQMVKFQDVLEGDSAETEECGSAQIIPLADWR
;
A
#
# COMPACT_ATOMS: atom_id res chain seq x y z
N MET A 1 -9.87 21.08 0.38
CA MET A 1 -9.37 19.90 1.11
C MET A 1 -7.91 20.16 1.41
N ASN A 2 -7.57 20.43 2.67
CA ASN A 2 -6.17 20.60 3.06
C ASN A 2 -5.62 19.21 3.37
N SER A 3 -4.94 18.59 2.40
CA SER A 3 -4.08 17.45 2.74
C SER A 3 -3.02 17.95 3.72
N PRO A 4 -2.85 17.32 4.89
CA PRO A 4 -1.66 17.58 5.68
C PRO A 4 -0.49 17.12 4.82
N LEU A 5 0.29 18.07 4.29
CA LEU A 5 1.64 17.80 3.83
C LEU A 5 2.39 17.32 5.06
N ILE A 6 2.44 16.01 5.27
CA ILE A 6 3.19 15.42 6.35
C ILE A 6 4.64 15.82 6.06
N ASN A 7 5.22 16.65 6.93
CA ASN A 7 6.67 16.88 6.97
C ASN A 7 7.34 15.59 7.45
N GLN A 8 7.27 14.53 6.65
CA GLN A 8 8.15 13.38 6.82
C GLN A 8 9.50 13.82 6.29
N THR A 9 10.32 14.38 7.18
CA THR A 9 11.71 14.65 6.89
C THR A 9 12.41 13.30 6.86
N LEU A 10 12.59 12.75 5.67
CA LEU A 10 13.41 11.57 5.47
C LEU A 10 14.85 11.88 5.92
N PRO A 11 15.50 10.98 6.68
CA PRO A 11 16.94 11.04 6.89
C PRO A 11 17.66 11.07 5.55
N SER A 12 18.87 11.61 5.54
CA SER A 12 19.71 11.58 4.35
C SER A 12 19.97 10.14 3.90
N PHE A 13 20.29 9.96 2.62
CA PHE A 13 20.58 8.64 2.08
C PHE A 13 21.74 7.96 2.82
N ASP A 14 22.77 8.72 3.20
CA ASP A 14 23.92 8.21 3.95
C ASP A 14 23.50 7.72 5.35
N GLU A 15 22.61 8.43 6.04
CA GLU A 15 22.05 8.00 7.33
C GLU A 15 21.18 6.74 7.20
N LEU A 16 20.44 6.60 6.09
CA LEU A 16 19.64 5.40 5.83
C LEU A 16 20.51 4.19 5.53
N ILE A 17 21.63 4.37 4.82
CA ILE A 17 22.63 3.32 4.60
C ILE A 17 23.23 2.90 5.94
N ASP A 18 23.71 3.87 6.72
CA ASP A 18 24.32 3.61 8.02
C ASP A 18 23.37 2.83 8.94
N LEU A 19 22.09 3.24 8.98
CA LEU A 19 21.06 2.55 9.76
C LEU A 19 20.81 1.12 9.23
N ALA A 20 20.75 0.93 7.91
CA ALA A 20 20.53 -0.39 7.33
C ALA A 20 21.70 -1.36 7.54
N GLU A 21 22.94 -0.87 7.52
CA GLU A 21 24.16 -1.69 7.68
C GLU A 21 24.43 -1.99 9.15
N ASN A 22 24.32 -1.00 10.04
CA ASN A 22 24.74 -1.11 11.43
C ASN A 22 23.59 -1.47 12.38
N ASN A 23 22.33 -1.23 11.99
CA ASN A 23 21.16 -1.52 12.82
C ASN A 23 19.91 -1.88 11.97
N PRO A 24 19.89 -3.06 11.33
CA PRO A 24 18.81 -3.46 10.43
C PRO A 24 17.43 -3.55 11.11
N GLU A 25 17.38 -3.88 12.41
CA GLU A 25 16.14 -3.86 13.20
C GLU A 25 15.64 -2.43 13.40
N GLY A 26 16.53 -1.49 13.72
CA GLY A 26 16.21 -0.06 13.80
C GLY A 26 15.74 0.50 12.47
N PHE A 27 16.33 0.09 11.35
CA PHE A 27 15.87 0.46 10.02
C PHE A 27 14.47 -0.08 9.72
N ALA A 28 14.18 -1.33 10.10
CA ALA A 28 12.86 -1.92 9.93
C ALA A 28 11.80 -1.20 10.77
N GLN A 29 12.13 -0.86 12.02
CA GLN A 29 11.24 -0.11 12.90
C GLN A 29 10.99 1.31 12.39
N PHE A 30 12.04 2.02 11.95
CA PHE A 30 11.92 3.35 11.36
C PHE A 30 10.96 3.38 10.16
N LYS A 31 11.09 2.42 9.23
CA LYS A 31 10.14 2.28 8.11
C LYS A 31 8.70 2.06 8.59
N HIS A 32 8.50 1.19 9.58
CA HIS A 32 7.18 0.89 10.12
C HIS A 32 6.54 2.13 10.75
N GLU A 33 7.31 2.90 11.53
CA GLU A 33 6.85 4.14 12.17
C GLU A 33 6.47 5.20 11.13
N MET A 34 7.29 5.39 10.09
CA MET A 34 6.95 6.28 8.98
C MET A 34 5.63 5.90 8.28
N CYS A 35 5.44 4.61 7.95
CA CYS A 35 4.20 4.16 7.33
C CYS A 35 3.01 4.39 8.27
N LYS A 36 3.17 4.06 9.56
CA LYS A 36 2.13 4.26 10.57
C LYS A 36 1.73 5.72 10.70
N GLU A 37 2.69 6.64 10.78
CA GLU A 37 2.41 8.08 10.83
C GLU A 37 1.64 8.54 9.59
N MET A 38 2.04 8.07 8.41
CA MET A 38 1.33 8.39 7.16
C MET A 38 -0.12 7.92 7.21
N ILE A 39 -0.36 6.69 7.62
CA ILE A 39 -1.71 6.12 7.73
C ILE A 39 -2.54 6.89 8.76
N MET A 40 -1.99 7.19 9.93
CA MET A 40 -2.70 7.90 11.00
C MET A 40 -3.05 9.35 10.64
N SER A 41 -2.29 9.97 9.73
CA SER A 41 -2.59 11.31 9.25
C SER A 41 -3.74 11.36 8.21
N ALA A 42 -4.10 10.22 7.63
CA ALA A 42 -5.19 10.12 6.66
C ALA A 42 -6.57 10.15 7.37
N SER A 43 -7.62 10.47 6.61
CA SER A 43 -9.01 10.40 7.09
C SER A 43 -9.35 9.01 7.61
N GLU A 44 -10.13 8.91 8.68
CA GLU A 44 -10.51 7.62 9.32
C GLU A 44 -11.04 6.58 8.34
N GLU A 45 -11.87 6.98 7.38
CA GLU A 45 -12.41 6.11 6.32
C GLU A 45 -11.31 5.44 5.47
N MET A 46 -10.20 6.14 5.23
CA MET A 46 -9.09 5.69 4.41
C MET A 46 -8.08 4.85 5.19
N GLN A 47 -7.96 5.05 6.51
CA GLN A 47 -6.95 4.38 7.33
C GLN A 47 -7.03 2.85 7.22
N GLY A 48 -8.24 2.29 7.24
CA GLY A 48 -8.45 0.85 7.09
C GLY A 48 -7.92 0.30 5.77
N ARG A 49 -8.13 1.03 4.67
CA ARG A 49 -7.61 0.67 3.34
C ARG A 49 -6.09 0.73 3.29
N LEU A 50 -5.50 1.79 3.85
CA LEU A 50 -4.05 1.97 3.84
C LEU A 50 -3.34 0.92 4.72
N TRP A 51 -3.91 0.53 5.86
CA TRP A 51 -3.38 -0.59 6.66
C TRP A 51 -3.41 -1.92 5.92
N ALA A 52 -4.49 -2.18 5.17
CA ALA A 52 -4.58 -3.36 4.31
C ALA A 52 -3.53 -3.32 3.18
N GLN A 53 -3.30 -2.14 2.59
CA GLN A 53 -2.24 -1.96 1.59
C GLN A 53 -0.83 -2.15 2.17
N GLN A 54 -0.54 -1.60 3.34
CA GLN A 54 0.73 -1.83 4.02
C GLN A 54 0.97 -3.33 4.28
N SER A 55 -0.05 -4.03 4.81
CA SER A 55 0.01 -5.48 5.05
C SER A 55 0.23 -6.27 3.76
N HIS A 56 -0.36 -5.82 2.65
CA HIS A 56 -0.13 -6.40 1.33
C HIS A 56 1.32 -6.19 0.86
N ILE A 57 1.84 -4.96 0.98
CA ILE A 57 3.22 -4.62 0.64
C ILE A 57 4.20 -5.47 1.45
N ASP A 58 4.01 -5.58 2.76
CA ASP A 58 4.87 -6.38 3.64
C ASP A 58 4.91 -7.84 3.19
N ARG A 59 3.74 -8.43 2.94
CA ARG A 59 3.64 -9.81 2.45
C ARG A 59 4.31 -9.98 1.08
N VAL A 60 4.20 -9.00 0.19
CA VAL A 60 4.81 -9.06 -1.14
C VAL A 60 6.34 -8.98 -1.04
N VAL A 61 6.86 -8.11 -0.18
CA VAL A 61 8.29 -7.99 0.10
C VAL A 61 8.84 -9.26 0.74
N ASP A 62 8.13 -9.88 1.69
CA ASP A 62 8.53 -11.14 2.33
C ASP A 62 8.67 -12.30 1.33
N ASN A 63 7.89 -12.29 0.25
CA ASN A 63 7.97 -13.31 -0.80
C ASN A 63 9.10 -13.04 -1.81
N CYS A 64 9.85 -11.95 -1.67
CA CYS A 64 10.93 -11.61 -2.59
C CYS A 64 12.22 -12.34 -2.26
N LYS A 65 12.90 -12.85 -3.30
CA LYS A 65 14.12 -13.65 -3.15
C LYS A 65 15.37 -12.84 -2.78
N ASN A 66 15.36 -11.53 -3.06
CA ASN A 66 16.45 -10.61 -2.77
C ASN A 66 15.96 -9.15 -2.79
N PRO A 67 16.77 -8.19 -2.30
CA PRO A 67 16.38 -6.78 -2.24
C PRO A 67 16.08 -6.14 -3.61
N ASN A 68 16.79 -6.53 -4.67
CA ASN A 68 16.53 -6.01 -6.01
C ASN A 68 15.16 -6.45 -6.54
N HIS A 69 14.78 -7.70 -6.27
CA HIS A 69 13.45 -8.21 -6.59
C HIS A 69 12.37 -7.46 -5.83
N ALA A 70 12.57 -7.21 -4.53
CA ALA A 70 11.65 -6.38 -3.74
C ALA A 70 11.49 -4.98 -4.34
N ASN A 71 12.59 -4.31 -4.70
CA ASN A 71 12.53 -2.98 -5.33
C ASN A 71 11.74 -2.96 -6.64
N VAL A 72 11.93 -3.96 -7.51
CA VAL A 72 11.17 -4.06 -8.77
C VAL A 72 9.68 -4.27 -8.49
N VAL A 73 9.33 -5.11 -7.53
CA VAL A 73 7.93 -5.38 -7.19
C VAL A 73 7.27 -4.16 -6.54
N LEU A 74 7.96 -3.48 -5.63
CA LEU A 74 7.49 -2.23 -5.02
C LEU A 74 7.23 -1.15 -6.07
N MET A 75 8.13 -0.99 -7.05
CA MET A 75 7.94 -0.04 -8.15
C MET A 75 6.71 -0.39 -9.01
N ARG A 76 6.46 -1.68 -9.27
CA ARG A 76 5.26 -2.12 -10.00
C ARG A 76 3.99 -1.81 -9.22
N GLU A 77 3.99 -2.05 -7.91
CA GLU A 77 2.84 -1.75 -7.06
C GLU A 77 2.57 -0.24 -7.03
N LEU A 78 3.60 0.59 -6.90
CA LEU A 78 3.47 2.03 -6.94
C LEU A 78 2.85 2.53 -8.26
N VAL A 79 3.32 2.01 -9.40
CA VAL A 79 2.75 2.35 -10.71
C VAL A 79 1.29 1.91 -10.81
N SER A 80 0.95 0.70 -10.33
CA SER A 80 -0.43 0.20 -10.29
C SER A 80 -1.36 1.11 -9.49
N GLN A 81 -0.92 1.60 -8.33
CA GLN A 81 -1.71 2.54 -7.52
C GLN A 81 -1.84 3.91 -8.20
N MET A 82 -0.79 4.38 -8.89
CA MET A 82 -0.84 5.65 -9.61
C MET A 82 -1.81 5.61 -10.80
N VAL A 83 -1.88 4.50 -11.53
CA VAL A 83 -2.85 4.28 -12.60
C VAL A 83 -4.28 4.30 -12.04
N LYS A 84 -4.56 3.52 -10.98
CA LYS A 84 -5.89 3.54 -10.32
C LYS A 84 -6.29 4.93 -9.85
N PHE A 85 -5.34 5.70 -9.35
CA PHE A 85 -5.57 7.07 -8.93
C PHE A 85 -5.91 7.97 -10.13
N GLN A 86 -5.18 7.82 -11.23
CA GLN A 86 -5.46 8.53 -12.48
C GLN A 86 -6.85 8.18 -13.03
N ASP A 87 -7.23 6.91 -13.07
CA ASP A 87 -8.56 6.44 -13.52
C ASP A 87 -9.69 7.09 -12.71
N VAL A 88 -9.54 7.14 -11.38
CA VAL A 88 -10.51 7.80 -10.49
C VAL A 88 -10.60 9.32 -10.75
N LEU A 89 -9.47 9.97 -11.04
CA LEU A 89 -9.45 11.41 -11.34
C LEU A 89 -10.04 11.73 -12.72
N GLU A 90 -9.79 10.88 -13.72
CA GLU A 90 -10.28 11.05 -15.09
C GLU A 90 -11.78 10.74 -15.21
N GLY A 91 -12.41 10.25 -14.13
CA GLY A 91 -13.83 9.95 -14.11
C GLY A 91 -14.16 8.62 -14.79
N ASP A 92 -13.14 7.88 -15.25
CA ASP A 92 -13.23 6.48 -15.62
C ASP A 92 -13.26 5.65 -14.33
N SER A 93 -14.23 5.98 -13.47
CA SER A 93 -14.84 4.96 -12.66
C SER A 93 -15.41 4.03 -13.71
N ALA A 94 -14.67 2.97 -14.08
CA ALA A 94 -15.29 1.79 -14.64
C ALA A 94 -16.51 1.61 -13.75
N GLU A 95 -17.69 1.92 -14.32
CA GLU A 95 -18.97 1.63 -13.74
C GLU A 95 -18.74 0.25 -13.17
N THR A 96 -18.87 0.12 -11.84
CA THR A 96 -18.76 -1.17 -11.20
C THR A 96 -19.59 -2.04 -12.09
N GLU A 97 -18.97 -2.91 -12.89
CA GLU A 97 -19.75 -3.72 -13.80
C GLU A 97 -20.77 -4.33 -12.88
N GLU A 98 -22.05 -4.05 -13.15
CA GLU A 98 -23.12 -4.71 -12.44
C GLU A 98 -22.78 -6.18 -12.61
N CYS A 99 -22.09 -6.73 -11.61
CA CYS A 99 -21.52 -8.05 -11.65
C CYS A 99 -22.76 -8.90 -11.72
N GLY A 100 -23.09 -9.32 -12.95
CA GLY A 100 -24.45 -9.64 -13.36
C GLY A 100 -25.09 -10.46 -12.27
N SER A 101 -26.12 -9.89 -11.64
CA SER A 101 -26.74 -10.34 -10.40
C SER A 101 -26.52 -11.83 -10.16
N ALA A 102 -25.48 -12.18 -9.40
CA ALA A 102 -25.16 -13.58 -9.18
C ALA A 102 -26.34 -14.20 -8.44
N GLN A 103 -26.98 -15.19 -9.05
CA GLN A 103 -28.16 -15.81 -8.48
C GLN A 103 -27.74 -16.62 -7.24
N ILE A 104 -28.20 -16.20 -6.06
CA ILE A 104 -27.98 -16.94 -4.82
C ILE A 104 -28.92 -18.14 -4.85
N ILE A 105 -28.38 -19.33 -5.11
CA ILE A 105 -29.14 -20.59 -5.06
C ILE A 105 -29.05 -21.14 -3.63
N PRO A 106 -30.18 -21.33 -2.91
CA PRO A 106 -30.17 -22.01 -1.63
C PRO A 106 -29.55 -23.40 -1.76
N LEU A 107 -28.74 -23.81 -0.78
CA LEU A 107 -28.00 -25.09 -0.84
C LEU A 107 -28.91 -26.32 -1.07
N ALA A 108 -30.20 -26.22 -0.71
CA ALA A 108 -31.20 -27.26 -0.93
C ALA A 108 -31.56 -27.46 -2.42
N ASP A 109 -31.41 -26.42 -3.25
CA ASP A 109 -31.90 -26.37 -4.64
C ASP A 109 -30.76 -26.52 -5.68
N TRP A 110 -29.57 -26.96 -5.25
CA TRP A 110 -28.37 -27.10 -6.10
C TRP A 110 -28.34 -28.37 -6.98
N ARG A 111 -29.40 -29.20 -6.97
CA ARG A 111 -29.44 -30.48 -7.71
C ARG A 111 -30.53 -30.55 -8.77
#